data_AF-A0A537SHM7-F1
#
_entry.id   AF-A0A537SHM7-F1
#
_cell.length_a   1.000
_cell.length_b   1.000
_cell.length_c   1.000
_cell.angle_alpha   90.00
_cell.angle_beta   90.00
_cell.angle_gamma   90.00
#
_symmetry.space_group_name_H-M   'P 1'
#
loop_
_entity.id
_entity.type
_entity.pdbx_description
1 polymer ?
#
loop_
_entity_poly.entity_id
_entity_poly.type
_entity_poly.pdbx_seq_one_letter_code
_entity_poly.pdbx_strand_id
1 'polypeptide(L)' 'MSIIAPAKTISVGVVAERSKGAGPWSDYLWRPVSAFSGAPDTPAWTKLADDGERATFFVGSTEIELYRSEAGN' A
#
# COMPACT_ATOMS: atom_id res chain seq x y z
N MET A 1 4.09 -21.07 22.66
CA MET A 1 3.98 -20.79 21.22
C MET A 1 5.30 -20.18 20.78
N SER A 2 6.13 -20.89 20.01
CA SER A 2 7.36 -20.27 19.46
C SER A 2 6.97 -19.36 18.30
N ILE A 3 7.30 -18.08 18.41
CA ILE A 3 7.16 -17.11 17.33
C ILE A 3 8.41 -17.28 16.45
N ILE A 4 8.21 -17.67 15.19
CA ILE A 4 9.32 -17.76 14.22
C ILE A 4 9.64 -16.33 13.80
N ALA A 5 10.91 -15.91 13.87
CA ALA A 5 11.31 -14.61 13.35
C ALA A 5 11.25 -14.59 11.81
N PRO A 6 10.87 -13.46 11.18
CA PRO A 6 10.89 -13.35 9.73
C PRO A 6 12.32 -13.55 9.20
N ALA A 7 12.44 -14.19 8.03
CA ALA A 7 13.72 -14.39 7.37
C ALA A 7 14.23 -13.08 6.74
N LYS A 8 13.32 -12.18 6.35
CA LYS A 8 13.63 -10.86 5.80
C LYS A 8 12.47 -9.90 6.02
N THR A 9 12.78 -8.63 6.23
CA THR A 9 11.80 -7.54 6.23
C THR A 9 12.13 -6.55 5.12
N ILE A 10 11.09 -6.06 4.42
CA ILE A 10 11.22 -5.10 3.32
C ILE A 10 10.31 -3.91 3.62
N SER A 11 10.90 -2.73 3.78
CA SER A 11 10.12 -1.49 3.87
C SER A 11 9.54 -1.14 2.51
N VAL A 12 8.25 -0.83 2.48
CA VAL A 12 7.53 -0.44 1.26
C VAL A 12 6.69 0.80 1.46
N GLY A 13 6.66 1.66 0.46
CA GLY A 13 5.69 2.74 0.33
C GLY A 13 4.47 2.27 -0.46
N VAL A 14 3.28 2.76 -0.10
CA VAL A 14 2.02 2.37 -0.74
C VAL A 14 1.33 3.59 -1.34
N VAL A 15 0.82 3.42 -2.55
CA VAL A 15 -0.04 4.39 -3.23
C VAL A 15 -1.42 3.79 -3.39
N ALA A 16 -2.44 4.55 -3.00
CA ALA A 16 -3.84 4.20 -3.25
C ALA A 16 -4.47 5.19 -4.23
N GLU A 17 -5.32 4.66 -5.10
CA GLU A 17 -6.21 5.45 -5.94
C GLU A 17 -7.57 5.58 -5.25
N ARG A 18 -8.12 6.78 -5.32
CA ARG A 18 -9.50 7.12 -5.01
C ARG A 18 -10.24 7.40 -6.29
N SER A 19 -11.32 6.68 -6.56
CA SER A 19 -12.24 6.95 -7.68
C SER A 19 -13.65 7.22 -7.18
N LYS A 20 -14.49 7.90 -7.95
CA LYS A 20 -15.91 8.06 -7.61
C LYS A 20 -16.59 6.68 -7.50
N GLY A 21 -17.39 6.51 -6.45
CA GLY A 21 -18.25 5.34 -6.29
C GLY A 21 -19.44 5.39 -7.24
N ALA A 22 -19.87 4.23 -7.73
CA ALA A 22 -20.98 4.12 -8.66
C ALA A 22 -22.33 3.82 -7.99
N GLY A 23 -22.36 3.65 -6.67
CA GLY A 23 -23.54 3.18 -5.93
C GLY A 23 -23.80 4.00 -4.66
N PRO A 24 -24.95 3.78 -4.01
CA PRO A 24 -25.43 4.63 -2.91
C PRO A 24 -24.65 4.47 -1.59
N TRP A 25 -23.68 3.57 -1.54
CA TRP A 25 -23.03 3.15 -0.29
C TRP A 25 -21.76 3.94 0.03
N SER A 26 -21.12 4.57 -0.96
CA SER A 26 -19.90 5.35 -0.76
C SER A 26 -19.66 6.29 -1.94
N ASP A 27 -19.34 7.54 -1.63
CA ASP A 27 -18.97 8.54 -2.64
C ASP A 27 -17.65 8.19 -3.35
N TYR A 28 -16.78 7.46 -2.66
CA TYR A 28 -15.46 7.09 -3.14
C TYR A 28 -15.12 5.63 -2.88
N LEU A 29 -14.47 5.01 -3.87
CA LEU A 29 -13.83 3.71 -3.75
C LEU A 29 -12.32 3.91 -3.65
N TRP A 30 -11.68 3.08 -2.83
CA TRP A 30 -10.25 3.08 -2.61
C TRP A 30 -9.64 1.75 -3.00
N ARG A 31 -8.51 1.78 -3.69
CA ARG A 31 -7.74 0.59 -4.01
C ARG A 31 -6.24 0.87 -4.00
N PRO A 32 -5.40 -0.06 -3.51
CA PRO A 32 -3.97 0.05 -3.71
C PRO A 32 -3.66 -0.08 -5.21
N VAL A 33 -2.81 0.81 -5.72
CA VAL A 33 -2.38 0.81 -7.14
C VAL A 33 -0.89 0.63 -7.30
N SER A 34 -0.11 0.84 -6.24
CA SER A 34 1.33 0.59 -6.25
C SER A 34 1.85 0.30 -4.85
N ALA A 35 2.83 -0.61 -4.78
CA ALA A 35 3.74 -0.76 -3.66
C ALA A 35 5.16 -0.71 -4.22
N PHE A 36 6.03 0.07 -3.60
CA PHE A 36 7.41 0.26 -4.06
C PHE A 36 8.37 0.17 -2.88
N SER A 37 9.61 -0.23 -3.14
CA SER A 37 10.62 -0.41 -2.10
C SER A 37 11.04 0.93 -1.49
N GLY A 38 11.23 0.93 -0.17
CA GLY A 38 11.69 2.07 0.61
C GLY A 38 10.53 2.82 1.28
N ALA A 39 10.91 3.74 2.16
CA ALA A 39 9.99 4.64 2.84
C ALA A 39 10.39 6.08 2.49
N PRO A 40 9.63 6.79 1.64
CA PRO A 40 9.90 8.20 1.41
C PRO A 40 9.53 9.02 2.65
N ASP A 41 10.17 10.16 2.84
CA ASP A 41 9.82 11.14 3.88
C ASP A 41 8.51 11.91 3.58
N THR A 42 7.82 11.54 2.50
CA THR A 42 6.52 12.09 2.13
C THR A 42 5.50 11.79 3.23
N PRO A 43 4.76 12.77 3.75
CA PRO A 43 3.72 12.52 4.74
C PRO A 43 2.60 11.61 4.20
N ALA A 44 2.05 10.75 5.06
CA ALA A 44 0.89 9.95 4.72
C ALA A 44 -0.29 10.85 4.28
N TRP A 45 -1.09 10.33 3.35
CA TRP A 45 -2.22 11.01 2.70
C TRP A 45 -1.85 12.21 1.82
N THR A 46 -0.60 12.33 1.41
CA THR A 46 -0.20 13.30 0.38
C THR A 46 -0.82 12.92 -0.96
N LYS A 47 -1.59 13.84 -1.56
CA LYS A 47 -2.13 13.70 -2.91
C LYS A 47 -0.99 13.82 -3.94
N LEU A 48 -0.86 12.84 -4.82
CA LEU A 48 0.21 12.76 -5.82
C LEU A 48 -0.26 13.22 -7.20
N ALA A 49 -1.47 12.82 -7.60
CA ALA A 49 -2.08 13.22 -8.87
C ALA A 49 -3.61 13.23 -8.75
N ASP A 50 -4.26 14.01 -9.62
CA ASP A 50 -5.73 14.14 -9.71
C ASP A 50 -6.11 14.51 -11.15
N ASP A 51 -6.95 13.70 -11.78
CA ASP A 51 -7.46 13.93 -13.14
C ASP A 51 -8.96 14.33 -13.17
N GLY A 52 -9.56 14.55 -11.99
CA GLY A 52 -10.98 14.91 -11.83
C GLY A 52 -11.92 13.71 -11.66
N GLU A 53 -11.56 12.54 -12.17
CA GLU A 53 -12.31 11.29 -11.96
C GLU A 53 -11.62 10.36 -10.96
N ARG A 54 -10.29 10.42 -10.92
CA ARG A 54 -9.41 9.63 -10.06
C ARG A 54 -8.35 10.53 -9.44
N ALA A 55 -8.01 10.22 -8.20
CA ALA A 55 -6.88 10.83 -7.51
C ALA A 55 -6.01 9.74 -6.89
N THR A 56 -4.69 9.91 -6.91
CA THR A 56 -3.75 9.02 -6.25
C THR A 56 -3.14 9.69 -5.04
N PHE A 57 -2.90 8.89 -4.00
CA PHE A 57 -2.37 9.34 -2.72
C PHE A 57 -1.25 8.41 -2.27
N PHE A 58 -0.15 8.99 -1.81
CA PHE A 58 0.79 8.25 -0.96
C PHE A 58 0.10 8.03 0.39
N VAL A 59 -0.25 6.79 0.71
CA VAL A 59 -1.01 6.48 1.94
C VAL A 59 -0.12 6.16 3.13
N GLY A 60 1.18 5.98 2.90
CA GLY A 60 2.17 5.73 3.93
C GLY A 60 3.14 4.62 3.56
N SER A 61 3.97 4.28 4.53
CA SER A 61 4.93 3.17 4.44
C SER A 61 4.62 2.09 5.47
N THR A 62 4.97 0.85 5.15
CA THR A 62 4.81 -0.31 6.02
C THR A 62 5.95 -1.31 5.79
N GLU A 63 6.01 -2.35 6.60
CA GLU A 63 6.96 -3.45 6.46
C GLU A 63 6.27 -4.70 5.91
N ILE A 64 6.90 -5.34 4.92
CA ILE A 64 6.56 -6.68 4.46
C ILE A 64 7.53 -7.66 5.12
N GLU A 65 6.99 -8.60 5.88
CA GLU A 65 7.73 -9.69 6.49
C GLU A 65 7.70 -10.95 5.62
N LEU A 66 8.87 -11.48 5.29
CA LEU A 66 9.03 -12.69 4.50
C LEU A 66 9.47 -13.84 5.41
N TYR A 67 8.64 -14.88 5.45
CA TYR A 67 8.93 -16.13 6.13
C TYR A 67 9.44 -17.15 5.13
N ARG A 68 10.25 -18.12 5.59
CA ARG A 68 10.74 -19.17 4.70
C ARG A 68 9.56 -20.00 4.19
N SER A 69 9.50 -20.20 2.87
CA SER A 69 8.64 -21.21 2.27
C SER A 69 9.22 -22.60 2.58
N GLU A 70 8.35 -23.61 2.74
CA GLU A 70 8.80 -25.00 2.91
C GLU A 70 9.37 -25.59 1.62
N ALA A 71 9.05 -25.03 0.45
CA ALA A 71 9.59 -25.46 -0.84
C ALA A 71 10.87 -24.67 -1.17
N GLY A 72 12.02 -25.36 -1.17
CA GLY A 72 13.23 -24.86 -1.81
C GLY A 72 13.06 -24.84 -3.32
N ASN A 73 13.40 -23.71 -3.96
CA ASN A 73 13.47 -23.59 -5.42
C ASN A 73 14.81 -24.08 -5.96
#